data_AF-A0A7G8HHU0-F1
#
_entry.id   AF-A0A7G8HHU0-F1
#
_cell.length_a   1.000
_cell.length_b   1.000
_cell.length_c   1.000
_cell.angle_alpha   90.00
_cell.angle_beta   90.00
_cell.angle_gamma   90.00
#
_symmetry.space_group_name_H-M   'P 1'
#
loop_
_entity.id
_entity.type
_entity.pdbx_description
1 polymer ?
#
loop_
_entity_poly.entity_id
_entity_poly.type
_entity_poly.pdbx_seq_one_letter_code
_entity_poly.pdbx_strand_id
1 'polypeptide(L)'
;MKQGCDKQYLGAVEAWVSPKGMRERYLARTGERAYCFVALWDSQESLVAARPLMIEHLNSVRDLLEELSPELGVTDPVSGLVVHTVKG
;
A
#
# COMPACT_ATOMS: atom_id res chain seq x y z
N MET A 1 1.04 10.81 -6.23
CA MET A 1 0.15 10.46 -7.36
C MET A 1 0.37 11.51 -8.43
N LYS A 2 0.47 11.09 -9.70
CA LYS A 2 0.52 12.06 -10.80
C LYS A 2 -0.78 12.85 -10.83
N GLN A 3 -0.70 14.09 -11.30
CA GLN A 3 -1.86 14.99 -11.35
C GLN A 3 -3.03 14.34 -12.11
N GLY A 4 -4.19 14.27 -11.46
CA GLY A 4 -5.43 13.73 -12.04
C GLY A 4 -5.58 12.21 -11.94
N CYS A 5 -4.58 11.48 -11.44
CA CYS A 5 -4.63 10.01 -11.34
C CYS A 5 -5.29 9.49 -10.05
N ASP A 6 -5.61 10.36 -9.08
CA ASP A 6 -6.08 9.96 -7.75
C ASP A 6 -7.32 9.05 -7.80
N LYS A 7 -8.32 9.39 -8.61
CA LYS A 7 -9.54 8.57 -8.74
C LYS A 7 -9.26 7.17 -9.31
N GLN A 8 -8.36 7.10 -10.30
CA GLN A 8 -7.99 5.82 -10.92
C GLN A 8 -7.21 4.96 -9.93
N TYR A 9 -6.29 5.55 -9.17
CA TYR A 9 -5.55 4.85 -8.12
C TYR A 9 -6.49 4.31 -7.03
N LEU A 10 -7.41 5.14 -6.54
CA LEU A 10 -8.40 4.73 -5.53
C LEU A 10 -9.27 3.57 -6.04
N GLY A 11 -9.77 3.64 -7.27
CA GLY A 11 -10.54 2.55 -7.88
C GLY A 11 -9.74 1.24 -7.98
N ALA A 12 -8.46 1.31 -8.33
CA ALA A 12 -7.60 0.13 -8.38
C ALA A 12 -7.36 -0.47 -6.98
N VAL A 13 -7.16 0.36 -5.96
CA VAL A 13 -6.99 -0.09 -4.57
C VAL A 13 -8.30 -0.67 -4.02
N GLU A 14 -9.46 -0.10 -4.35
CA GLU A 14 -10.77 -0.62 -3.94
C GLU A 14 -11.06 -1.99 -4.55
N ALA A 15 -10.78 -2.14 -5.85
CA ALA A 15 -10.99 -3.39 -6.58
C ALA A 15 -9.98 -4.50 -6.22
N TRP A 16 -8.85 -4.15 -5.61
CA TRP A 16 -7.83 -5.13 -5.24
C TRP A 16 -8.30 -6.04 -4.11
N VAL A 17 -8.22 -7.35 -4.36
CA VAL A 17 -8.55 -8.38 -3.39
C VAL A 17 -7.39 -8.54 -2.41
N SER A 18 -7.68 -8.38 -1.12
CA SER A 18 -6.69 -8.56 -0.06
C SER A 18 -6.07 -9.96 -0.13
N PRO A 19 -4.73 -10.07 -0.11
CA PRO A 19 -4.04 -11.36 0.00
C PRO A 19 -4.43 -12.12 1.27
N LYS A 20 -4.31 -13.44 1.24
CA LYS A 20 -4.52 -14.28 2.42
C LYS A 20 -3.63 -13.81 3.57
N GLY A 21 -4.23 -13.63 4.74
CA GLY A 21 -3.55 -13.21 5.95
C GLY A 21 -3.40 -11.69 6.12
N MET A 22 -3.85 -10.88 5.15
CA MET A 22 -4.08 -9.45 5.37
C MET A 22 -5.42 -9.27 6.09
N ARG A 23 -5.38 -8.78 7.32
CA ARG A 23 -6.55 -8.63 8.18
C ARG A 23 -7.29 -7.33 7.93
N GLU A 24 -6.54 -6.25 7.87
CA GLU A 24 -7.04 -4.89 7.78
C GLU A 24 -6.18 -4.12 6.79
N ARG A 25 -6.80 -3.20 6.05
CA ARG A 25 -6.11 -2.29 5.15
C ARG A 25 -6.70 -0.90 5.28
N TYR A 26 -5.81 0.08 5.28
CA TYR A 26 -6.15 1.49 5.38
C TYR A 26 -5.40 2.24 4.28
N LEU A 27 -6.05 3.24 3.72
CA LEU A 27 -5.41 4.18 2.82
C LEU A 27 -5.62 5.58 3.39
N ALA A 28 -4.55 6.17 3.92
CA ALA A 28 -4.56 7.53 4.43
C ALA A 28 -4.08 8.48 3.34
N ARG A 29 -4.82 9.57 3.10
CA ARG A 29 -4.30 10.70 2.34
C ARG A 29 -3.49 11.59 3.28
N THR A 30 -2.20 11.75 3.00
CA THR A 30 -1.25 12.47 3.85
C THR A 30 -0.78 13.80 3.26
N GLY A 31 -1.19 14.08 2.01
CA GLY A 31 -0.98 15.35 1.34
C GLY A 31 -1.90 15.48 0.13
N GLU A 32 -1.73 16.52 -0.67
CA GLU A 32 -2.60 16.76 -1.83
C GLU A 32 -2.63 15.56 -2.78
N ARG A 33 -1.47 14.96 -3.06
CA ARG A 33 -1.36 13.76 -3.93
C ARG A 33 -0.53 12.65 -3.28
N ALA A 34 -0.42 12.68 -1.96
CA ALA A 34 0.38 11.72 -1.19
C ALA A 34 -0.53 10.81 -0.37
N TYR A 35 -0.24 9.51 -0.41
CA TYR A 35 -1.04 8.48 0.23
C TYR A 35 -0.14 7.47 0.94
N CYS A 36 -0.59 6.99 2.10
CA CYS A 36 0.02 5.90 2.83
C CYS A 36 -0.95 4.72 2.88
N PHE A 37 -0.58 3.62 2.24
CA PHE A 37 -1.27 2.34 2.37
C PHE A 37 -0.70 1.59 3.58
N VAL A 38 -1.56 1.23 4.53
CA VAL A 38 -1.19 0.51 5.75
C VAL A 38 -1.98 -0.78 5.80
N ALA A 39 -1.30 -1.91 6.05
CA ALA A 39 -1.95 -3.20 6.21
C ALA A 39 -1.51 -3.89 7.49
N LEU A 40 -2.46 -4.51 8.19
CA LEU A 40 -2.21 -5.40 9.31
C LEU A 40 -2.30 -6.85 8.84
N TRP A 41 -1.36 -7.66 9.30
CA TRP A 41 -1.20 -9.04 8.88
C TRP A 41 -1.33 -10.00 10.06
N ASP A 42 -1.77 -11.23 9.80
CA ASP A 42 -1.82 -12.30 10.79
C ASP A 42 -0.43 -12.62 11.38
N SER A 43 0.59 -12.56 10.52
CA SER A 43 1.99 -12.82 10.89
C SER A 43 2.96 -12.22 9.88
N GLN A 44 4.25 -12.20 10.22
CA GLN A 44 5.30 -11.79 9.31
C GLN A 44 5.41 -12.74 8.10
N GLU A 45 5.18 -14.04 8.30
CA GLU A 45 5.18 -15.05 7.23
C GLU A 45 4.08 -14.78 6.20
N SER A 46 2.87 -14.43 6.67
CA SER A 46 1.75 -14.04 5.78
C SER A 46 2.11 -12.81 4.93
N LEU A 47 2.72 -11.79 5.55
CA LEU A 47 3.23 -10.62 4.82
C LEU A 47 4.26 -11.01 3.76
N VAL A 48 5.26 -11.83 4.13
CA VAL A 48 6.32 -12.27 3.20
C VAL A 48 5.74 -13.06 2.04
N ALA A 49 4.82 -13.98 2.31
CA ALA A 49 4.14 -14.78 1.28
C ALA A 49 3.30 -13.92 0.33
N ALA A 50 2.77 -12.80 0.79
CA ALA A 50 1.96 -11.89 -0.02
C ALA A 50 2.76 -10.87 -0.84
N ARG A 51 4.08 -10.74 -0.64
CA ARG A 51 4.92 -9.77 -1.37
C ARG A 51 4.79 -9.86 -2.90
N PRO A 52 4.78 -11.05 -3.53
CA PRO A 52 4.59 -11.14 -4.98
C PRO A 52 3.28 -10.51 -5.45
N LEU A 53 2.18 -10.73 -4.72
CA LEU A 53 0.86 -10.17 -5.04
C LEU A 53 0.81 -8.66 -4.84
N MET A 54 1.50 -8.13 -3.81
CA MET A 54 1.63 -6.68 -3.61
C MET A 54 2.45 -6.03 -4.72
N ILE A 55 3.52 -6.69 -5.18
CA ILE A 55 4.33 -6.20 -6.31
C ILE A 55 3.53 -6.22 -7.60
N GLU A 56 2.75 -7.26 -7.85
CA GLU A 56 1.85 -7.35 -9.01
C GLU A 56 0.84 -6.20 -9.02
N HIS A 57 0.18 -5.96 -7.87
CA HIS A 57 -0.73 -4.81 -7.74
C HIS A 57 -0.01 -3.47 -7.91
N LEU A 58 1.18 -3.31 -7.31
CA LEU A 58 1.98 -2.10 -7.48
C LEU A 58 2.33 -1.86 -8.96
N ASN A 59 2.69 -2.91 -9.69
CA ASN A 59 3.01 -2.81 -11.11
C ASN A 59 1.80 -2.37 -11.95
N SER A 60 0.57 -2.77 -11.59
CA SER A 60 -0.63 -2.35 -12.33
C SER A 60 -1.01 -0.88 -12.12
N VAL A 61 -0.54 -0.26 -11.03
CA VAL A 61 -0.81 1.15 -10.72
C VAL A 61 0.43 2.04 -10.84
N ARG A 62 1.61 1.49 -11.16
CA ARG A 62 2.90 2.18 -11.15
C ARG A 62 2.91 3.45 -11.98
N ASP A 63 2.25 3.42 -13.13
CA ASP A 63 2.17 4.56 -14.05
C ASP A 63 1.35 5.74 -13.52
N LEU A 64 0.58 5.54 -12.45
CA LEU A 64 -0.21 6.56 -11.77
C LEU A 64 0.58 7.29 -10.68
N LEU A 65 1.74 6.78 -10.31
CA LEU A 65 2.53 7.25 -9.17
C LEU A 65 3.59 8.27 -9.61
N GLU A 66 3.85 9.26 -8.76
CA GLU A 66 5.01 10.16 -8.92
C GLU A 66 6.24 9.44 -8.34
N GLU A 67 7.40 9.66 -8.95
CA GLU A 67 8.68 9.21 -8.38
C GLU A 67 8.99 10.04 -7.13
N LEU A 68 9.29 9.36 -6.03
CA LEU A 68 9.70 9.94 -4.75
C LEU A 68 11.16 10.40 -4.80
N SER A 69 12.05 9.53 -5.29
CA SER A 69 13.45 9.81 -5.55
C SER A 69 14.06 8.71 -6.46
N PRO A 70 15.25 8.91 -7.04
CA PRO A 70 15.95 7.89 -7.80
C PRO A 70 16.21 6.59 -7.02
N GLU A 71 16.40 6.69 -5.70
CA GLU A 71 16.69 5.55 -4.82
C GLU A 71 15.43 4.79 -4.40
N LEU A 72 14.33 5.51 -4.13
CA LEU A 72 13.07 4.92 -3.66
C LEU A 72 12.13 4.52 -4.82
N GLY A 73 12.32 5.10 -6.00
CA GLY A 73 11.36 4.97 -7.08
C GLY A 73 10.02 5.59 -6.69
N VAL A 74 8.92 4.85 -6.78
CA VAL A 74 7.55 5.37 -6.60
C VAL A 74 6.91 5.03 -5.25
N THR A 75 7.59 4.27 -4.40
CA THR A 75 7.08 3.80 -3.11
C THR A 75 8.21 3.62 -2.11
N ASP A 76 7.95 3.90 -0.84
CA ASP A 76 8.89 3.63 0.26
C ASP A 76 8.28 2.60 1.24
N PRO A 77 8.35 1.29 0.94
CA PRO A 77 7.71 0.27 1.76
C PRO A 77 8.52 -0.09 3.00
N VAL A 78 7.87 -0.07 4.16
CA VAL A 78 8.43 -0.54 5.44
C VAL A 78 7.48 -1.50 6.14
N SER A 79 8.01 -2.37 7.00
CA SER A 79 7.21 -3.33 7.77
C SER A 79 7.85 -3.62 9.13
N GLY A 80 7.01 -3.89 10.14
CA GLY A 80 7.46 -4.23 11.50
C GLY A 80 6.34 -4.84 12.35
N LEU A 81 6.67 -5.22 13.58
CA LEU A 81 5.70 -5.77 14.53
C LEU A 81 4.84 -4.66 15.14
N VAL A 82 3.54 -4.93 15.31
CA VAL A 82 2.67 -4.08 16.12
C VAL A 82 3.02 -4.31 17.59
N VAL A 83 3.63 -3.31 18.23
CA VAL A 83 4.06 -3.39 19.65
C VAL A 83 3.04 -2.79 20.62
N HIS A 84 2.09 -1.99 20.12
CA HIS A 84 1.06 -1.35 20.94
C HIS A 84 -0.21 -1.10 20.13
N THR A 85 -1.37 -1.33 20.74
CA THR A 85 -2.69 -0.99 20.18
C THR A 85 -3.57 -0.40 21.26
N VAL A 86 -4.24 0.72 20.96
CA VAL A 86 -5.30 1.26 21.81
C VAL A 86 -6.64 0.88 21.20
N LYS A 87 -7.53 0.29 21.99
CA LYS A 87 -8.93 0.10 21.62
C LYS A 87 -9.74 1.20 22.29
N GLY A 88 -10.53 1.93 21.50
CA GLY A 88 -11.49 2.90 22.00
C GLY A 88 -12.69 2.23 22.67
#